data_AF-A0A100WVI5-F1
#
_entry.id   AF-A0A100WVI5-F1
#
_cell.length_a   1.000
_cell.length_b   1.000
_cell.length_c   1.000
_cell.angle_alpha   90.00
_cell.angle_beta   90.00
_cell.angle_gamma   90.00
#
_symmetry.space_group_name_H-M   'P 1'
#
loop_
_entity.id
_entity.type
_entity.pdbx_description
1 polymer ?
#
loop_
_entity_poly.entity_id
_entity_poly.type
_entity_poly.pdbx_seq_one_letter_code
_entity_poly.pdbx_strand_id
1 'polypeptide(L)'
;MADTDGMSIQPAEVHEISRQLDELADRVQRVMTDEAPNLAVTPSARDEVSQRVAQTLNEVHASFSTSADQGMAEIHEVAATLRGHSSNIAASEDFAG
;
A
#
# COMPACT_ATOMS: atom_id res chain seq x y z
N MET A 1 40.59 9.57 -0.34
CA MET A 1 39.92 9.02 -1.54
C MET A 1 38.57 8.57 -1.03
N ALA A 2 37.51 9.29 -1.39
CA ALA A 2 36.18 9.02 -0.86
C ALA A 2 35.69 7.72 -1.49
N ASP A 3 35.49 6.72 -0.65
CA ASP A 3 34.94 5.42 -0.98
C ASP A 3 33.52 5.67 -1.51
N THR A 4 33.40 5.73 -2.83
CA THR A 4 32.12 5.62 -3.51
C THR A 4 31.87 4.12 -3.56
N ASP A 5 31.63 3.53 -2.40
CA ASP A 5 31.20 2.14 -2.30
C ASP A 5 29.92 2.07 -3.12
N GLY A 6 30.06 1.43 -4.27
CA GLY A 6 29.21 1.63 -5.42
C GLY A 6 27.78 1.30 -5.06
N MET A 7 26.93 2.32 -5.02
CA MET A 7 25.49 2.14 -5.12
C MET A 7 25.18 1.69 -6.55
N SER A 8 25.51 0.42 -6.83
CA SER A 8 25.12 -0.28 -8.04
C SER A 8 23.64 -0.62 -7.89
N ILE A 9 22.77 0.37 -8.17
CA ILE A 9 21.35 0.10 -8.28
C ILE A 9 21.16 -0.83 -9.46
N GLN A 10 20.77 -2.09 -9.20
CA GLN A 10 20.45 -3.05 -10.25
C GLN A 10 19.03 -2.78 -10.75
N PRO A 11 18.82 -2.31 -11.99
CA PRO A 11 17.50 -1.92 -12.47
C PRO A 11 16.47 -3.06 -12.39
N ALA A 12 16.93 -4.30 -12.58
CA ALA A 12 16.13 -5.51 -12.45
C ALA A 12 15.64 -5.76 -11.00
N GLU A 13 16.49 -5.52 -10.00
CA GLU A 13 16.12 -5.66 -8.59
C GLU A 13 15.09 -4.60 -8.19
N VAL A 14 15.26 -3.35 -8.64
CA VAL A 14 14.29 -2.28 -8.40
C VAL A 14 12.95 -2.58 -9.06
N HIS A 15 12.95 -3.13 -10.27
CA HIS A 15 11.73 -3.55 -10.96
C HIS A 15 10.99 -4.65 -10.17
N GLU A 16 11.73 -5.65 -9.68
CA GLU A 16 11.17 -6.74 -8.89
C GLU A 16 10.57 -6.25 -7.56
N ILE A 17 11.28 -5.37 -6.83
CA ILE A 17 10.77 -4.76 -5.60
C ILE A 17 9.49 -3.96 -5.88
N SER A 18 9.47 -3.18 -6.96
CA SER A 18 8.28 -2.41 -7.35
C SER A 18 7.09 -3.31 -7.63
N ARG A 19 7.32 -4.44 -8.31
CA ARG A 19 6.28 -5.47 -8.58
C ARG A 19 5.74 -6.06 -7.29
N GLN A 20 6.60 -6.39 -6.33
CA GLN A 20 6.17 -6.93 -5.03
C GLN A 20 5.36 -5.93 -4.20
N LEU A 21 5.69 -4.64 -4.28
CA LEU A 21 4.90 -3.57 -3.66
C LEU A 21 3.50 -3.48 -4.28
N ASP A 22 3.40 -3.52 -5.60
CA ASP A 22 2.10 -3.53 -6.29
C ASP A 22 1.26 -4.78 -5.90
N GLU A 23 1.89 -5.96 -5.84
CA GLU A 23 1.21 -7.19 -5.40
C GLU A 23 0.73 -7.14 -3.95
N LEU A 24 1.50 -6.49 -3.07
CA LEU A 24 1.12 -6.27 -1.68
C LEU A 24 -0.10 -5.35 -1.58
N ALA A 25 -0.08 -4.21 -2.28
CA ALA A 25 -1.21 -3.29 -2.32
C ALA A 25 -2.48 -3.98 -2.85
N ASP A 26 -2.38 -4.71 -3.95
CA ASP A 26 -3.48 -5.47 -4.53
C ASP A 26 -4.04 -6.53 -3.56
N ARG A 27 -3.16 -7.19 -2.79
CA ARG A 27 -3.58 -8.18 -1.80
C ARG A 27 -4.33 -7.52 -0.64
N VAL A 28 -3.87 -6.36 -0.18
CA VAL A 28 -4.57 -5.60 0.86
C VAL A 28 -5.95 -5.16 0.35
N GLN A 29 -6.04 -4.61 -0.87
CA GLN A 29 -7.30 -4.18 -1.48
C GLN A 29 -8.31 -5.33 -1.57
N ARG A 30 -7.86 -6.50 -2.02
CA ARG A 30 -8.71 -7.70 -2.11
C ARG A 30 -9.27 -8.08 -0.75
N VAL A 31 -8.40 -8.20 0.27
CA VAL A 31 -8.84 -8.57 1.63
C VAL A 31 -9.84 -7.54 2.19
N MET A 32 -9.59 -6.25 2.00
CA MET A 32 -10.52 -5.20 2.46
C MET A 32 -11.88 -5.28 1.75
N THR A 33 -11.87 -5.56 0.45
CA THR A 33 -13.11 -5.68 -0.34
C THR A 33 -13.89 -6.94 0.03
N ASP A 34 -13.20 -8.06 0.21
CA ASP A 34 -13.81 -9.35 0.54
C ASP A 34 -14.41 -9.35 1.96
N GLU A 35 -13.77 -8.66 2.90
CA GLU A 35 -14.21 -8.60 4.29
C GLU A 35 -15.18 -7.44 4.58
N ALA A 36 -15.29 -6.43 3.70
CA ALA A 36 -16.22 -5.31 3.84
C ALA A 36 -17.65 -5.71 4.32
N PRO A 37 -18.32 -6.75 3.77
CA PRO A 37 -19.63 -7.16 4.25
C PRO A 37 -19.64 -7.75 5.67
N ASN A 38 -18.51 -8.29 6.14
CA ASN A 38 -18.37 -8.90 7.46
C ASN A 38 -18.04 -7.88 8.56
N LEU A 39 -17.64 -6.66 8.19
CA LEU A 39 -17.21 -5.61 9.12
C LEU A 39 -18.36 -4.70 9.59
N ALA A 40 -19.57 -4.88 9.05
CA ALA A 40 -20.76 -4.17 9.50
C ALA A 40 -21.26 -4.76 10.85
N VAL A 41 -21.18 -3.95 11.92
CA VAL A 41 -21.63 -4.38 13.25
C VAL A 41 -23.08 -3.99 13.48
N THR A 42 -23.92 -4.97 13.78
CA THR A 42 -25.31 -4.75 14.24
C THR A 42 -25.38 -4.64 15.76
N PRO A 43 -26.20 -3.74 16.33
CA PRO A 43 -26.44 -3.69 17.77
C PRO A 43 -26.92 -5.05 18.31
N SER A 44 -26.32 -5.52 19.40
CA SER A 44 -26.70 -6.78 20.06
C SER A 44 -28.07 -6.71 20.75
N ALA A 45 -28.51 -5.51 21.12
CA ALA A 45 -29.81 -5.24 21.71
C ALA A 45 -30.27 -3.80 21.42
N ARG A 46 -31.49 -3.46 21.87
CA ARG A 46 -32.13 -2.15 21.64
C ARG A 46 -31.73 -1.07 22.64
N ASP A 47 -30.91 -1.38 23.64
CA ASP A 47 -30.45 -0.39 24.60
C ASP A 47 -29.41 0.57 23.99
N GLU A 48 -29.25 1.73 24.63
CA GLU A 48 -28.36 2.79 24.16
C GLU A 48 -26.89 2.35 24.10
N VAL A 49 -26.46 1.46 25.00
CA VAL A 49 -25.06 0.99 25.04
C VAL A 49 -24.80 0.10 23.83
N SER A 50 -25.68 -0.86 23.56
CA SER A 50 -25.57 -1.74 22.38
C SER A 50 -25.57 -0.94 21.07
N GLN A 51 -26.42 0.09 20.97
CA GLN A 51 -26.45 0.96 19.79
C GLN A 51 -25.16 1.77 19.67
N ARG A 52 -24.68 2.37 20.77
CA ARG A 52 -23.45 3.18 20.76
C ARG A 52 -22.21 2.35 20.47
N VAL A 53 -22.11 1.13 21.01
CA VAL A 53 -21.00 0.22 20.72
C VAL A 53 -20.98 -0.15 19.23
N ALA A 54 -22.12 -0.53 18.66
CA ALA A 54 -22.21 -0.82 17.22
C ALA A 54 -21.85 0.42 16.37
N GLN A 55 -22.34 1.60 16.76
CA GLN A 55 -21.98 2.85 16.08
C GLN A 55 -20.46 3.09 16.10
N THR A 56 -19.83 3.04 17.28
CA THR A 56 -18.38 3.27 17.41
C THR A 56 -17.58 2.25 16.62
N LEU A 57 -17.98 0.97 16.60
CA LEU A 57 -17.27 -0.05 15.82
C LEU A 57 -17.39 0.19 14.31
N ASN A 58 -18.56 0.63 13.84
CA ASN A 58 -18.73 1.01 12.43
C ASN A 58 -17.95 2.29 12.06
N GLU A 59 -17.83 3.26 12.96
CA GLU A 59 -16.97 4.44 12.78
C GLU A 59 -15.48 4.07 12.71
N VAL A 60 -15.03 3.15 13.58
CA VAL A 60 -13.67 2.60 13.53
C VAL A 60 -13.43 1.88 12.21
N HIS A 61 -14.37 1.05 11.75
CA HIS A 61 -14.29 0.39 10.45
C HIS A 61 -14.16 1.40 9.30
N ALA A 62 -14.98 2.45 9.27
CA ALA A 62 -14.92 3.48 8.23
C ALA A 62 -13.57 4.24 8.23
N SER A 63 -13.07 4.59 9.42
CA SER A 63 -11.76 5.22 9.58
C SER A 63 -10.63 4.30 9.10
N PHE A 64 -10.67 3.01 9.48
CA PHE A 64 -9.69 2.02 9.06
C PHE A 64 -9.68 1.81 7.54
N SER A 65 -10.85 1.71 6.90
CA SER A 65 -10.95 1.62 5.43
C SER A 65 -10.30 2.83 4.76
N THR A 66 -10.56 4.04 5.28
CA THR A 66 -9.96 5.27 4.74
C THR A 66 -8.43 5.25 4.85
N SER A 67 -7.90 4.84 6.01
CA SER A 67 -6.45 4.72 6.21
C SER A 67 -5.82 3.62 5.35
N ALA A 68 -6.53 2.50 5.15
CA ALA A 68 -6.07 1.42 4.27
C ALA A 68 -5.97 1.90 2.82
N ASP A 69 -6.99 2.60 2.32
CA ASP A 69 -6.99 3.17 0.96
C ASP A 69 -5.84 4.16 0.75
N GLN A 70 -5.59 5.02 1.74
CA GLN A 70 -4.45 5.94 1.73
C GLN A 70 -3.11 5.20 1.69
N GLY A 71 -2.92 4.19 2.55
CA GLY A 71 -1.69 3.41 2.57
C GLY A 71 -1.44 2.64 1.27
N MET A 72 -2.49 2.11 0.62
CA MET A 72 -2.36 1.47 -0.69
C MET A 72 -1.97 2.47 -1.78
N ALA A 73 -2.54 3.68 -1.77
CA ALA A 73 -2.15 4.74 -2.68
C ALA A 73 -0.67 5.13 -2.52
N GLU A 74 -0.19 5.25 -1.28
CA GLU A 74 1.22 5.52 -0.98
C GLU A 74 2.14 4.39 -1.48
N ILE A 75 1.75 3.12 -1.30
CA ILE A 75 2.53 1.98 -1.80
C ILE A 75 2.65 2.02 -3.33
N HIS A 76 1.56 2.31 -4.04
CA HIS A 76 1.60 2.46 -5.50
C HIS A 76 2.46 3.65 -5.95
N GLU A 77 2.44 4.76 -5.20
CA GLU A 77 3.30 5.91 -5.49
C GLU A 77 4.79 5.57 -5.31
N VAL A 78 5.14 4.84 -4.24
CA VAL A 78 6.51 4.36 -4.02
C VAL A 78 6.94 3.42 -5.13
N ALA A 79 6.10 2.45 -5.52
CA ALA A 79 6.37 1.54 -6.62
C ALA A 79 6.54 2.28 -7.96
N ALA A 80 5.72 3.30 -8.22
CA ALA A 80 5.83 4.13 -9.42
C ALA A 80 7.13 4.95 -9.44
N THR A 81 7.50 5.53 -8.30
CA THR A 81 8.76 6.26 -8.12
C THR A 81 9.98 5.36 -8.37
N LEU A 82 9.98 4.15 -7.79
CA LEU A 82 11.05 3.17 -7.97
C LEU A 82 11.18 2.74 -9.44
N ARG A 83 10.06 2.47 -10.13
CA ARG A 83 10.05 2.20 -11.58
C ARG A 83 10.61 3.37 -12.39
N GLY A 84 10.23 4.60 -12.05
CA GLY A 84 10.76 5.81 -12.69
C GLY A 84 12.28 5.92 -12.54
N HIS A 85 12.81 5.71 -11.34
CA HIS A 85 14.26 5.73 -11.08
C HIS A 85 14.99 4.64 -11.86
N SER A 86 14.47 3.40 -11.86
CA SER A 86 15.04 2.29 -12.61
C SER A 86 15.11 2.58 -14.11
N SER A 87 14.03 3.13 -14.69
CA SER A 87 14.00 3.49 -16.12
C SER A 87 15.01 4.58 -16.49
N ASN A 88 15.21 5.58 -15.61
CA ASN A 88 16.14 6.67 -15.85
C ASN A 88 17.61 6.21 -15.76
N ILE A 89 17.91 5.30 -14.83
CA ILE A 89 19.24 4.70 -14.69
C ILE A 89 19.56 3.85 -15.92
N ALA A 90 18.64 2.96 -16.34
CA ALA A 90 18.84 2.14 -17.54
C ALA A 90 19.05 2.99 -18.81
N ALA A 91 18.30 4.08 -18.97
CA ALA A 91 18.50 5.00 -20.09
C ALA A 91 19.87 5.67 -20.03
N SER A 92 20.31 6.11 -18.84
CA SER A 92 21.62 6.76 -18.66
C SER A 92 22.80 5.82 -18.94
N GLU A 93 22.67 4.54 -18.61
CA GLU A 93 23.67 3.51 -18.91
C GLU A 93 23.78 3.23 -20.42
N ASP A 94 22.64 3.20 -21.14
CA ASP A 94 22.59 3.04 -22.60
C ASP A 94 23.25 4.22 -23.35
N PHE A 95 23.15 5.44 -22.82
CA PHE A 95 23.84 6.62 -23.37
C PHE A 95 25.36 6.65 -23.09
N ALA A 96 25.84 5.88 -22.10
CA ALA A 96 27.24 5.89 -21.67
C ALA A 96 28.09 4.75 -22.26
N GLY A 97 27.46 3.76 -22.91
CA GLY A 97 28.11 2.64 -23.61
C GLY A 97 28.37 2.92 -25.10
#